data_AF-A0A381ZY68-F1
#
_entry.id   AF-A0A381ZY68-F1
#
_cell.length_a   1.000
_cell.length_b   1.000
_cell.length_c   1.000
_cell.angle_alpha   90.00
_cell.angle_beta   90.00
_cell.angle_gamma   90.00
#
_symmetry.space_group_name_H-M   'P 1'
#
loop_
_entity.id
_entity.type
_entity.pdbx_description
1 polymer ?
#
loop_
_entity_poly.entity_id
_entity_poly.type
_entity_poly.pdbx_seq_one_letter_code
_entity_poly.pdbx_strand_id
1 'polypeptide(L)'
;MDKIKKLESNKIICIKHNTNKTDCLNAINTIDFSEFYTNILLVPKKIELSNLPPQSRLVFYPIKYLDFYKIIQSIQRQTSTMYRNLYLSSGSILVNKDNNKKIFMTETEMKILTKLFDKIIVKKDLLKQSVLNFHPGVETKSLESHLSRIRKKIHEIGGETDIASKNSKFIKIL
;
A
#
# COMPACT_ATOMS: atom_id res chain seq x y z
N MET A 1 31.70 -11.65 3.25
CA MET A 1 31.16 -10.56 2.41
C MET A 1 29.66 -10.62 2.46
N ASP A 2 29.07 -9.84 3.35
CA ASP A 2 27.63 -9.75 3.54
C ASP A 2 26.93 -9.38 2.23
N LYS A 3 26.10 -10.30 1.73
CA LYS A 3 25.05 -9.96 0.79
C LYS A 3 24.15 -8.97 1.51
N ILE A 4 24.35 -7.68 1.26
CA ILE A 4 23.42 -6.62 1.63
C ILE A 4 22.07 -7.08 1.08
N LYS A 5 21.20 -7.60 1.95
CA LYS A 5 19.82 -7.93 1.63
C LYS A 5 19.24 -6.66 1.02
N LYS A 6 18.88 -6.71 -0.28
CA LYS A 6 18.22 -5.61 -1.00
C LYS A 6 17.15 -5.03 -0.08
N LEU A 7 17.39 -3.82 0.41
CA LEU A 7 16.41 -3.16 1.27
C LEU A 7 15.20 -2.83 0.38
N GLU A 8 14.09 -3.43 0.76
CA GLU A 8 12.77 -3.33 0.16
C GLU A 8 12.18 -1.93 0.47
N SER A 9 12.49 -0.91 -0.35
CA SER A 9 12.10 0.50 -0.16
C SER A 9 11.28 1.07 -1.34
N ASN A 10 10.59 2.19 -1.11
CA ASN A 10 10.02 3.01 -2.20
C ASN A 10 11.10 3.36 -3.22
N LYS A 11 10.76 3.34 -4.51
CA LYS A 11 11.73 3.58 -5.60
C LYS A 11 11.27 4.73 -6.47
N ILE A 12 12.24 5.54 -6.88
CA ILE A 12 12.07 6.49 -7.97
C ILE A 12 12.84 5.92 -9.16
N ILE A 13 12.12 5.67 -10.24
CA ILE A 13 12.65 5.05 -11.45
C ILE A 13 12.61 6.11 -12.55
N CYS A 14 13.78 6.48 -13.06
CA CYS A 14 13.90 7.50 -14.09
C CYS A 14 14.20 6.87 -15.45
N ILE A 15 13.29 7.04 -16.40
CA ILE A 15 13.49 6.65 -17.79
C ILE A 15 14.32 7.73 -18.48
N LYS A 16 15.41 7.35 -19.16
CA LYS A 16 16.31 8.31 -19.83
C LYS A 16 15.58 9.12 -20.89
N HIS A 17 16.02 10.37 -21.08
CA HIS A 17 15.34 11.32 -21.97
C HIS A 17 15.28 10.85 -23.41
N ASN A 18 16.31 10.14 -23.89
CA ASN A 18 16.43 9.71 -25.28
C ASN A 18 15.83 8.32 -25.54
N THR A 19 15.16 7.72 -24.56
CA THR A 19 14.50 6.41 -24.70
C THR A 19 13.32 6.54 -25.66
N ASN A 20 13.19 5.62 -26.61
CA ASN A 20 11.99 5.52 -27.46
C ASN A 20 10.85 4.83 -26.69
N LYS A 21 9.64 4.82 -27.27
CA LYS A 21 8.44 4.27 -26.61
C LYS A 21 8.59 2.77 -26.31
N THR A 22 9.12 2.00 -27.24
CA THR A 22 9.27 0.53 -27.11
C THR A 22 10.26 0.17 -26.00
N ASP A 23 11.42 0.82 -25.97
CA ASP A 23 12.45 0.60 -24.95
C ASP A 23 11.96 1.05 -23.57
N CYS A 24 11.16 2.12 -23.50
CA CYS A 24 10.52 2.56 -22.27
C CYS A 24 9.55 1.50 -21.74
N LEU A 25 8.66 0.98 -22.60
CA LEU A 25 7.72 -0.07 -22.24
C LEU A 25 8.44 -1.36 -21.82
N ASN A 26 9.51 -1.74 -22.52
CA ASN A 26 10.33 -2.90 -22.15
C ASN A 26 10.98 -2.70 -20.77
N ALA A 27 11.56 -1.51 -20.52
CA ALA A 27 12.13 -1.19 -19.22
C ALA A 27 11.08 -1.26 -18.11
N ILE A 28 9.88 -0.69 -18.34
CA ILE A 28 8.73 -0.78 -17.43
C ILE A 28 8.36 -2.24 -17.16
N ASN A 29 8.23 -3.07 -18.20
CA ASN A 29 7.83 -4.47 -18.05
C ASN A 29 8.88 -5.33 -17.31
N THR A 30 10.16 -4.94 -17.35
CA THR A 30 11.23 -5.64 -16.59
C THR A 30 11.30 -5.22 -15.13
N ILE A 31 10.63 -4.13 -14.74
CA ILE A 31 10.62 -3.67 -13.36
C ILE A 31 9.71 -4.59 -12.55
N ASP A 32 10.29 -5.21 -11.53
CA ASP A 32 9.52 -5.84 -10.47
C ASP A 32 8.81 -4.75 -9.66
N PHE A 33 7.59 -4.44 -10.10
CA PHE A 33 6.60 -3.71 -9.32
C PHE A 33 6.08 -4.61 -8.20
N SER A 34 6.99 -5.01 -7.32
CA SER A 34 6.63 -5.81 -6.14
C SER A 34 5.52 -5.06 -5.39
N GLU A 35 4.46 -5.76 -4.99
CA GLU A 35 3.21 -5.21 -4.44
C GLU A 35 3.35 -4.49 -3.07
N PHE A 36 4.57 -4.15 -2.65
CA PHE A 36 4.94 -3.79 -1.28
C PHE A 36 5.44 -2.33 -1.11
N TYR A 37 5.75 -1.62 -2.20
CA TYR A 37 6.24 -0.23 -2.17
C TYR A 37 5.67 0.60 -3.32
N THR A 38 5.49 1.89 -3.07
CA THR A 38 5.10 2.84 -4.12
C THR A 38 6.28 3.10 -5.04
N ASN A 39 6.09 2.88 -6.34
CA ASN A 39 7.08 3.19 -7.36
C ASN A 39 6.69 4.49 -8.07
N ILE A 40 7.59 5.47 -8.10
CA ILE A 40 7.43 6.68 -8.90
C ILE A 40 8.17 6.49 -10.21
N LEU A 41 7.45 6.51 -11.32
CA LEU A 41 8.02 6.40 -12.66
C LEU A 41 8.14 7.79 -13.27
N LEU A 42 9.37 8.28 -13.43
CA LEU A 42 9.68 9.52 -14.12
C LEU A 42 9.89 9.25 -15.61
N VAL A 43 8.99 9.78 -16.44
CA VAL A 43 8.92 9.48 -17.88
C VAL A 43 9.05 10.77 -18.70
N PRO A 44 9.80 10.80 -19.81
CA PRO A 44 9.84 11.97 -20.68
C PRO A 44 8.44 12.32 -21.20
N LYS A 45 8.07 13.61 -21.22
CA LYS A 45 6.76 14.09 -21.72
C LYS A 45 6.38 13.59 -23.13
N LYS A 46 7.38 13.27 -23.96
CA LYS A 46 7.19 12.76 -25.33
C LYS A 46 6.72 11.31 -25.41
N ILE A 47 6.68 10.58 -24.29
CA ILE A 47 6.28 9.18 -24.26
C ILE A 47 4.88 9.10 -23.67
N GLU A 48 3.90 8.71 -24.49
CA GLU A 48 2.55 8.40 -24.02
C GLU A 48 2.50 6.98 -23.46
N LEU A 49 2.06 6.85 -22.20
CA LEU A 49 1.82 5.59 -21.50
C LEU A 49 0.33 5.44 -21.22
N SER A 50 -0.27 4.40 -21.79
CA SER A 50 -1.70 4.09 -21.61
C SER A 50 -1.97 3.12 -20.46
N ASN A 51 -1.00 2.27 -20.11
CA ASN A 51 -1.17 1.20 -19.12
C ASN A 51 -0.06 1.25 -18.08
N LEU A 52 -0.42 1.51 -16.82
CA LEU A 52 0.49 1.50 -15.69
C LEU A 52 -0.01 0.52 -14.63
N PRO A 53 0.91 -0.17 -13.93
CA PRO A 53 0.53 -0.97 -12.78
C PRO A 53 -0.22 -0.11 -11.72
N PRO A 54 -1.24 -0.65 -11.03
CA PRO A 54 -2.06 0.09 -10.08
C PRO A 54 -1.30 0.77 -8.94
N GLN A 55 -0.10 0.29 -8.62
CA GLN A 55 0.76 0.76 -7.52
C GLN A 55 1.90 1.68 -7.99
N SER A 56 1.87 2.13 -9.24
CA SER A 56 2.85 3.03 -9.82
C SER A 56 2.28 4.44 -9.98
N ARG A 57 3.07 5.44 -9.61
CA ARG A 57 2.76 6.86 -9.84
C ARG A 57 3.56 7.35 -11.03
N LEU A 58 2.87 7.75 -12.08
CA LEU A 58 3.49 8.34 -13.25
C LEU A 58 3.74 9.83 -13.05
N VAL A 59 4.95 10.27 -13.38
CA VAL A 59 5.35 11.67 -13.36
C VAL A 59 6.08 11.98 -14.66
N PHE A 60 5.54 12.91 -15.46
CA PHE A 60 6.20 13.32 -16.68
C PHE A 60 7.27 14.39 -16.41
N TYR A 61 8.44 14.26 -17.02
CA TYR A 61 9.52 15.26 -16.94
C TYR A 61 9.87 15.86 -18.33
N PRO A 62 10.42 17.09 -18.38
CA PRO A 62 10.82 17.93 -17.25
C PRO A 62 9.64 18.42 -16.41
N ILE A 63 9.82 18.42 -15.08
CA ILE A 63 8.85 18.86 -14.06
C ILE A 63 9.53 19.90 -13.16
N LYS A 64 8.78 20.91 -12.70
CA LYS A 64 9.33 21.89 -11.76
C LYS A 64 9.59 21.22 -10.41
N TYR A 65 10.68 21.60 -9.74
CA TYR A 65 11.04 21.07 -8.43
C TYR A 65 9.87 21.13 -7.43
N LEU A 66 9.17 22.27 -7.34
CA LEU A 66 8.05 22.44 -6.41
C LEU A 66 6.90 21.47 -6.68
N ASP A 67 6.61 21.20 -7.96
CA ASP A 67 5.55 20.26 -8.35
C ASP A 67 5.96 18.83 -8.04
N PHE A 68 7.21 18.47 -8.32
CA PHE A 68 7.76 17.17 -7.94
C PHE A 68 7.76 16.97 -6.42
N TYR A 69 8.17 17.99 -5.66
CA TYR A 69 8.18 17.95 -4.20
C TYR A 69 6.77 17.74 -3.62
N LYS A 70 5.75 18.41 -4.18
CA LYS A 70 4.34 18.16 -3.79
C LYS A 70 3.91 16.73 -4.05
N ILE A 71 4.34 16.12 -5.16
CA ILE A 71 4.06 14.71 -5.46
C ILE A 71 4.72 13.80 -4.41
N ILE A 72 6.00 14.03 -4.08
CA ILE A 72 6.71 13.28 -3.03
C ILE A 72 6.00 13.43 -1.68
N GLN A 73 5.63 14.65 -1.29
CA GLN A 73 4.89 14.90 -0.06
C GLN A 73 3.53 14.19 -0.04
N SER A 74 2.82 14.13 -1.18
CA SER A 74 1.54 13.41 -1.25
C SER A 74 1.69 11.91 -1.01
N ILE A 75 2.81 11.32 -1.43
CA ILE A 75 3.12 9.90 -1.21
C ILE A 75 3.52 9.66 0.24
N GLN A 76 4.27 10.57 0.85
CA GLN A 76 4.62 10.49 2.27
C GLN A 76 3.42 10.73 3.20
N ARG A 77 2.47 11.58 2.79
CA ARG A 77 1.25 11.91 3.52
C ARG A 77 0.10 10.92 3.28
N GLN A 78 0.24 9.97 2.35
CA GLN A 78 -0.69 8.86 2.24
C GLN A 78 -0.53 7.96 3.47
N THR A 79 -1.07 8.37 4.61
CA THR A 79 -1.69 7.42 5.53
C THR A 79 -3.00 7.07 4.86
N SER A 80 -3.00 6.05 4.01
CA SER A 80 -4.22 5.69 3.28
C SER A 80 -5.30 5.35 4.29
N THR A 81 -6.24 6.28 4.49
CA THR A 81 -7.42 6.08 5.31
C THR A 81 -8.52 5.43 4.49
N MET A 82 -8.28 5.07 3.22
CA MET A 82 -9.31 4.57 2.33
C MET A 82 -8.81 3.42 1.47
N TYR A 83 -9.64 2.39 1.32
CA TYR A 83 -9.44 1.30 0.37
C TYR A 83 -10.79 0.96 -0.25
N ARG A 84 -10.90 1.08 -1.58
CA ARG A 84 -12.17 0.94 -2.32
C ARG A 84 -13.27 1.82 -1.72
N ASN A 85 -14.39 1.23 -1.31
CA ASN A 85 -15.52 1.90 -0.68
C ASN A 85 -15.35 2.08 0.82
N LEU A 86 -14.29 1.55 1.43
CA LEU A 86 -14.06 1.64 2.86
C LEU A 86 -13.16 2.81 3.21
N TYR A 87 -13.53 3.62 4.21
CA TYR A 87 -12.65 4.63 4.75
C TYR A 87 -12.69 4.73 6.28
N LEU A 88 -11.57 5.17 6.85
CA LEU A 88 -11.33 5.40 8.26
C LEU A 88 -11.65 6.86 8.56
N SER A 89 -12.73 7.06 9.31
CA SER A 89 -13.08 8.37 9.86
C SER A 89 -12.31 8.63 11.15
N SER A 90 -12.17 9.91 11.51
CA SER A 90 -11.70 10.30 12.84
C SER A 90 -12.55 9.62 13.93
N GLY A 91 -11.90 9.17 15.02
CA GLY A 91 -12.58 8.54 16.16
C GLY A 91 -12.75 7.02 16.10
N SER A 92 -11.85 6.30 15.42
CA SER A 92 -11.88 4.82 15.35
C SER A 92 -13.13 4.25 14.68
N ILE A 93 -13.66 4.94 13.65
CA ILE A 93 -14.83 4.49 12.89
C ILE A 93 -14.41 4.07 11.48
N LEU A 94 -14.83 2.87 11.09
CA LEU A 94 -14.78 2.38 9.71
C LEU A 94 -16.13 2.68 9.05
N VAL A 95 -16.09 3.25 7.84
CA VAL A 95 -17.28 3.65 7.08
C VAL A 95 -17.24 3.00 5.70
N ASN A 96 -18.39 2.49 5.25
CA ASN A 96 -18.61 2.12 3.86
C ASN A 96 -19.29 3.30 3.14
N LYS A 97 -18.64 3.84 2.12
CA LYS A 97 -19.09 4.98 1.34
C LYS A 97 -20.34 4.68 0.49
N ASP A 98 -20.53 3.44 0.07
CA ASP A 98 -21.61 3.09 -0.86
C ASP A 98 -22.97 3.08 -0.17
N ASN A 99 -23.01 2.71 1.11
CA ASN A 99 -24.24 2.60 1.90
C ASN A 99 -24.24 3.46 3.17
N ASN A 100 -23.19 4.25 3.40
CA ASN A 100 -22.96 5.09 4.57
C ASN A 100 -23.03 4.37 5.94
N LYS A 101 -22.97 3.03 5.97
CA LYS A 101 -22.92 2.28 7.22
C LYS A 101 -21.58 2.49 7.91
N LYS A 102 -21.61 2.52 9.24
CA LYS A 102 -20.47 2.85 10.10
C LYS A 102 -20.33 1.82 11.20
N ILE A 103 -19.11 1.52 11.59
CA ILE A 103 -18.82 0.62 12.70
C ILE A 103 -17.59 1.08 13.49
N PHE A 104 -17.65 0.89 14.81
CA PHE A 104 -16.52 1.16 15.69
C PHE A 104 -15.46 0.08 15.59
N MET A 105 -14.21 0.52 15.51
CA MET A 105 -13.00 -0.28 15.51
C MET A 105 -12.27 -0.03 16.83
N THR A 106 -11.59 -1.06 17.36
CA THR A 106 -10.62 -0.83 18.43
C THR A 106 -9.39 -0.12 17.86
N GLU A 107 -8.59 0.52 18.72
CA GLU A 107 -7.36 1.18 18.28
C GLU A 107 -6.41 0.20 17.57
N THR A 108 -6.32 -1.04 18.06
CA THR A 108 -5.51 -2.10 17.45
C THR A 108 -6.01 -2.46 16.05
N GLU A 109 -7.32 -2.69 15.91
CA GLU A 109 -7.93 -3.00 14.60
C GLU A 109 -7.73 -1.84 13.61
N MET A 110 -7.87 -0.60 14.08
CA MET A 110 -7.67 0.61 13.30
C MET A 110 -6.25 0.75 12.80
N LYS A 111 -5.25 0.49 13.65
CA LYS A 111 -3.83 0.46 13.28
C LYS A 111 -3.52 -0.63 12.25
N ILE A 112 -4.07 -1.85 12.43
CA ILE A 112 -3.91 -2.94 11.45
C ILE A 112 -4.49 -2.51 10.10
N LEU A 113 -5.73 -2.01 10.08
CA LEU A 113 -6.40 -1.61 8.85
C LEU A 113 -5.71 -0.45 8.15
N THR A 114 -5.21 0.53 8.92
CA THR A 114 -4.44 1.66 8.37
C THR A 114 -3.20 1.18 7.62
N LYS A 115 -2.49 0.17 8.16
CA LYS A 115 -1.34 -0.43 7.48
C LYS A 115 -1.74 -1.21 6.23
N LEU A 116 -2.89 -1.89 6.25
CA LEU A 116 -3.41 -2.63 5.09
C LEU A 116 -3.96 -1.70 4.00
N PHE A 117 -4.53 -0.56 4.37
CA PHE A 117 -5.00 0.45 3.42
C PHE A 117 -3.82 1.19 2.78
N ASP A 118 -2.75 1.43 3.55
CA ASP A 118 -1.50 2.01 3.06
C ASP A 118 -0.78 1.06 2.10
N LYS A 119 -0.74 -0.23 2.47
CA LYS A 119 -0.10 -1.28 1.68
C LYS A 119 -1.02 -2.46 1.55
N ILE A 120 -1.40 -2.75 0.31
CA ILE A 120 -2.28 -3.87 -0.03
C ILE A 120 -1.78 -5.19 0.56
N ILE A 121 -0.46 -5.35 0.73
CA ILE A 121 0.16 -6.51 1.36
C ILE A 121 1.17 -6.11 2.44
N VAL A 122 1.07 -6.72 3.61
CA VAL A 122 1.89 -6.42 4.79
C VAL A 122 2.49 -7.69 5.38
N LYS A 123 3.75 -7.63 5.83
CA LYS A 123 4.40 -8.74 6.58
C LYS A 123 3.72 -8.93 7.94
N LYS A 124 3.40 -10.17 8.31
CA LYS A 124 2.80 -10.51 9.61
C LYS A 124 3.66 -9.99 10.77
N ASP A 125 4.98 -10.12 10.66
CA ASP A 125 5.92 -9.66 11.70
C ASP A 125 5.91 -8.14 11.88
N LEU A 126 5.72 -7.38 10.80
CA LEU A 126 5.57 -5.92 10.89
C LEU A 126 4.31 -5.56 11.67
N LEU A 127 3.19 -6.25 11.45
CA LEU A 127 1.96 -6.00 12.22
C LEU A 127 2.13 -6.40 13.68
N LYS A 128 2.77 -7.53 13.97
CA LYS A 128 3.07 -7.98 15.33
C LYS A 128 3.96 -6.98 16.09
N GLN A 129 5.00 -6.45 15.45
CA GLN A 129 5.92 -5.51 16.06
C GLN A 129 5.33 -4.10 16.19
N SER A 130 4.76 -3.57 15.10
CA SER A 130 4.35 -2.16 15.05
C SER A 130 2.95 -1.86 15.60
N VAL A 131 2.09 -2.88 15.73
CA VAL A 131 0.70 -2.68 16.17
C VAL A 131 0.42 -3.39 17.49
N LEU A 132 1.01 -4.56 17.71
CA LEU A 132 0.72 -5.39 18.88
C LEU A 132 1.82 -5.34 19.95
N ASN A 133 2.89 -4.57 19.74
CA ASN A 133 4.04 -4.43 20.66
C ASN A 133 4.63 -5.78 21.14
N PHE A 134 4.53 -6.85 20.34
CA PHE A 134 5.03 -8.16 20.75
C PHE A 134 6.56 -8.25 20.62
N HIS A 135 7.21 -8.80 21.66
CA HIS A 135 8.62 -9.22 21.59
C HIS A 135 8.78 -10.45 20.67
N PRO A 136 9.87 -10.52 19.88
CA PRO A 136 10.14 -11.67 19.03
C PRO A 136 10.33 -12.94 19.87
N GLY A 137 9.45 -13.94 19.67
CA GLY A 137 9.53 -15.24 20.37
C GLY A 137 8.21 -15.73 20.97
N VAL A 138 7.18 -14.90 21.08
CA VAL A 138 5.86 -15.32 21.57
C VAL A 138 4.96 -15.68 20.39
N GLU A 139 4.64 -16.97 20.21
CA GLU A 139 3.58 -17.39 19.30
C GLU A 139 2.25 -16.86 19.81
N THR A 140 1.55 -16.05 19.00
CA THR A 140 0.26 -15.49 19.42
C THR A 140 -0.84 -15.80 18.42
N LYS A 141 -1.87 -16.48 18.92
CA LYS A 141 -3.25 -16.55 18.36
C LYS A 141 -3.90 -15.14 18.22
N SER A 142 -3.21 -14.07 18.63
CA SER A 142 -3.71 -12.70 18.71
C SER A 142 -3.96 -12.06 17.34
N LEU A 143 -3.03 -12.15 16.39
CA LEU A 143 -3.18 -11.45 15.09
C LEU A 143 -4.35 -11.99 14.27
N GLU A 144 -4.48 -13.31 14.13
CA GLU A 144 -5.61 -13.93 13.41
C GLU A 144 -6.95 -13.61 14.07
N SER A 145 -6.99 -13.51 15.40
CA SER A 145 -8.18 -13.07 16.14
C SER A 145 -8.56 -11.62 15.80
N HIS A 146 -7.60 -10.70 15.70
CA HIS A 146 -7.86 -9.34 15.23
C HIS A 146 -8.33 -9.31 13.78
N LEU A 147 -7.68 -10.05 12.87
CA LEU A 147 -8.09 -10.13 11.47
C LEU A 147 -9.52 -10.67 11.32
N SER A 148 -9.88 -11.71 12.07
CA SER A 148 -11.24 -12.26 12.07
C SER A 148 -12.28 -11.23 12.50
N ARG A 149 -11.99 -10.43 13.54
CA ARG A 149 -12.89 -9.36 13.98
C ARG A 149 -13.02 -8.26 12.92
N ILE A 150 -11.91 -7.87 12.31
CA ILE A 150 -11.90 -6.88 11.23
C ILE A 150 -12.77 -7.35 10.06
N ARG A 151 -12.58 -8.59 9.57
CA ARG A 151 -13.40 -9.16 8.49
C ARG A 151 -14.88 -9.11 8.81
N LYS A 152 -15.25 -9.53 10.02
CA LYS A 152 -16.64 -9.51 10.49
C LYS A 152 -17.21 -8.08 10.43
N LYS A 153 -16.47 -7.09 10.94
CA LYS A 153 -16.90 -5.69 10.94
C LYS A 153 -17.03 -5.10 9.53
N ILE A 154 -16.12 -5.44 8.61
CA ILE A 154 -16.24 -5.05 7.20
C ILE A 154 -17.52 -5.63 6.58
N HIS A 155 -17.80 -6.91 6.83
CA HIS A 155 -19.01 -7.55 6.34
C HIS A 155 -20.28 -6.93 6.97
N GLU A 156 -20.27 -6.56 8.25
CA GLU A 156 -21.40 -5.92 8.94
C GLU A 156 -21.82 -4.59 8.29
N ILE A 157 -20.85 -3.82 7.79
CA ILE A 157 -21.11 -2.59 7.02
C ILE A 157 -21.32 -2.85 5.52
N GLY A 158 -21.47 -4.11 5.10
CA GLY A 158 -21.68 -4.50 3.70
C GLY A 158 -20.49 -4.21 2.79
N GLY A 159 -19.27 -4.22 3.33
CA GLY A 159 -18.06 -4.14 2.53
C GLY A 159 -17.71 -5.49 1.92
N GLU A 160 -17.33 -5.50 0.64
CA GLU A 160 -16.89 -6.70 -0.09
C GLU A 160 -15.39 -6.97 0.04
N THR A 161 -14.68 -6.07 0.74
CA THR A 161 -13.24 -6.18 0.95
C THR A 161 -12.94 -7.29 1.95
N ASP A 162 -12.06 -8.22 1.58
CA ASP A 162 -11.60 -9.28 2.48
C ASP A 162 -10.12 -9.10 2.83
N ILE A 163 -9.66 -9.75 3.89
CA ILE A 163 -8.27 -9.74 4.31
C ILE A 163 -7.78 -11.19 4.38
N ALA A 164 -6.93 -11.61 3.47
CA ALA A 164 -6.45 -12.99 3.39
C ALA A 164 -4.97 -13.12 3.77
N SER A 165 -4.58 -14.28 4.30
CA SER A 165 -3.16 -14.63 4.37
C SER A 165 -2.68 -15.02 2.98
N LYS A 166 -1.68 -14.31 2.43
CA LYS A 166 -1.07 -14.67 1.14
C LYS A 166 -0.17 -15.90 1.28
N ASN A 167 0.51 -16.03 2.42
CA ASN A 167 1.30 -17.19 2.83
C ASN A 167 1.57 -17.10 4.36
N SER A 168 2.48 -17.93 4.88
CA SER A 168 2.86 -17.93 6.30
C SER A 168 3.42 -16.59 6.81
N LYS A 169 3.88 -15.71 5.91
CA LYS A 169 4.61 -14.47 6.25
C LYS A 169 3.85 -13.18 5.92
N PHE A 170 2.83 -13.23 5.07
CA PHE A 170 2.18 -12.01 4.54
C PHE A 170 0.65 -12.06 4.62
N ILE A 171 0.05 -10.89 4.85
CA ILE A 171 -1.39 -10.63 4.81
C ILE A 171 -1.67 -9.66 3.68
N LYS A 172 -2.76 -9.88 2.94
CA LYS A 172 -3.23 -9.06 1.83
C LYS A 172 -4.67 -8.62 2.07
N ILE A 173 -4.98 -7.36 1.75
CA ILE A 173 -6.36 -6.88 1.59
C ILE A 173 -6.77 -7.06 0.13
N LEU A 174 -7.99 -7.56 -0.10
CA LEU A 174 -8.49 -8.06 -1.38
C LEU A 174 -9.68 -7.29 -1.89
#